data_AF-A0A9Q9JES5-F1
#
_entry.id   AF-A0A9Q9JES5-F1
#
_cell.length_a   1.000
_cell.length_b   1.000
_cell.length_c   1.000
_cell.angle_alpha   90.00
_cell.angle_beta   90.00
_cell.angle_gamma   90.00
#
_symmetry.space_group_name_H-M   'P 1'
#
loop_
_entity.id
_entity.type
_entity.pdbx_description
1 polymer ?
#
loop_
_entity_poly.entity_id
_entity_poly.type
_entity_poly.pdbx_seq_one_letter_code
_entity_poly.pdbx_strand_id
1 'polypeptide(L)'
;MSFTITKNVKKVVSYPEFGASNDIVTENVTVTYSASRVVILDSSGAAQVIFDVSVDGAKTIGTYVYSFEYSGTGSPIEEAERSLGNALAG
;
A
#
# COMPACT_ATOMS: atom_id res chain seq x y z
N MET A 1 -3.15 -9.89 -8.38
CA MET A 1 -2.96 -10.70 -7.15
C MET A 1 -3.28 -9.77 -5.99
N SER A 2 -2.90 -10.08 -4.75
CA SER A 2 -2.76 -9.10 -3.66
C SER A 2 -1.75 -9.70 -2.69
N PHE A 3 -1.12 -8.87 -1.86
CA PHE A 3 -0.15 -9.36 -0.87
C PHE A 3 -0.34 -8.68 0.48
N THR A 4 0.09 -9.37 1.52
CA THR A 4 -0.13 -8.96 2.90
C THR A 4 1.19 -8.96 3.65
N ILE A 5 1.43 -7.90 4.42
CA ILE A 5 2.60 -7.76 5.29
C ILE A 5 2.15 -7.48 6.73
N THR A 6 2.99 -7.83 7.69
CA THR A 6 2.83 -7.39 9.08
C THR A 6 3.89 -6.35 9.37
N LYS A 7 3.49 -5.16 9.81
CA LYS A 7 4.44 -4.10 10.15
C LYS A 7 3.96 -3.27 11.33
N ASN A 8 4.92 -2.66 12.02
CA ASN A 8 4.63 -1.75 13.12
C ASN A 8 4.23 -0.38 12.54
N VAL A 9 2.99 0.05 12.78
CA VAL A 9 2.46 1.32 12.27
C VAL A 9 2.05 2.24 13.40
N LYS A 10 2.14 3.55 13.13
CA LYS A 10 1.57 4.56 14.02
C LYS A 10 0.05 4.51 13.93
N LYS A 11 -0.59 4.40 15.09
CA LYS A 11 -2.04 4.43 15.26
C LYS A 11 -2.41 5.56 16.21
N VAL A 12 -3.48 6.25 15.87
CA VAL A 12 -4.11 7.24 16.74
C VAL A 12 -5.59 6.88 16.85
N VAL A 13 -6.10 6.87 18.08
CA VAL A 13 -7.53 6.74 18.34
C VAL A 13 -8.10 8.14 18.48
N SER A 14 -9.09 8.48 17.64
CA SER A 14 -9.77 9.76 17.67
C SER A 14 -11.21 9.59 18.18
N TYR A 15 -11.69 10.62 18.88
CA TYR A 15 -13.08 10.79 19.32
C TYR A 15 -13.65 12.04 18.65
N PRO A 16 -14.15 11.93 17.41
CA PRO A 16 -14.52 13.10 16.60
C PRO A 16 -15.59 13.99 17.24
N GLU A 17 -16.54 13.39 17.99
CA GLU A 17 -17.61 14.11 18.67
C GLU A 17 -17.10 15.10 19.75
N PHE A 18 -15.91 14.87 20.28
CA PHE A 18 -15.29 15.69 21.33
C PHE A 18 -14.03 16.41 20.86
N GLY A 19 -13.65 16.27 19.58
CA GLY A 19 -12.41 16.84 19.05
C GLY A 19 -11.13 16.36 19.76
N ALA A 20 -11.16 15.16 20.33
CA ALA A 20 -10.07 14.62 21.14
C ALA A 20 -9.39 13.43 20.47
N SER A 21 -8.13 13.17 20.81
CA SER A 21 -7.39 11.97 20.38
C SER A 21 -6.46 11.49 21.50
N ASN A 22 -6.22 10.18 21.55
CA ASN A 22 -5.17 9.62 22.39
C ASN A 22 -3.78 9.92 21.82
N ASP A 23 -2.76 9.67 22.64
CA ASP A 23 -1.37 9.63 22.18
C ASP A 23 -1.18 8.64 21.03
N ILE A 24 -0.20 8.94 20.17
CA ILE A 24 0.20 8.04 19.09
C ILE A 24 0.87 6.82 19.70
N VAL A 25 0.32 5.66 19.43
CA VAL A 25 0.91 4.37 19.76
C VAL A 25 1.42 3.70 18.50
N THR A 26 2.34 2.76 18.65
CA THR A 26 2.79 1.90 17.55
C THR A 26 2.25 0.50 17.78
N GLU A 27 1.62 -0.07 16.76
CA GLU A 27 0.99 -1.39 16.82
C GLU A 27 1.43 -2.23 15.61
N ASN A 28 1.70 -3.50 15.82
CA ASN A 28 1.89 -4.44 14.71
C ASN A 28 0.53 -4.77 14.11
N VAL A 29 0.33 -4.36 12.86
CA VAL A 29 -0.90 -4.61 12.13
C VAL A 29 -0.61 -5.31 10.82
N THR A 30 -1.60 -6.06 10.37
CA THR A 30 -1.61 -6.69 9.06
C THR A 30 -2.12 -5.69 8.02
N VAL A 31 -1.35 -5.47 6.96
CA VAL A 31 -1.67 -4.54 5.87
C VAL A 31 -1.68 -5.30 4.56
N THR A 32 -2.80 -5.20 3.83
CA THR A 32 -2.99 -5.83 2.52
C THR A 32 -2.92 -4.77 1.43
N TYR A 33 -2.08 -5.02 0.45
CA TYR A 33 -1.89 -4.19 -0.74
C TYR A 33 -2.46 -4.93 -1.94
N SER A 34 -3.34 -4.27 -2.68
CA SER A 34 -3.92 -4.80 -3.93
C SER A 34 -3.70 -3.78 -5.04
N ALA A 35 -2.98 -4.14 -6.09
CA ALA A 35 -2.77 -3.22 -7.20
C ALA A 35 -4.08 -3.01 -7.97
N SER A 36 -4.50 -1.75 -8.11
CA SER A 36 -5.79 -1.41 -8.70
C SER A 36 -5.67 -0.94 -10.15
N ARG A 37 -4.71 -0.07 -10.46
CA ARG A 37 -4.50 0.43 -11.82
C ARG A 37 -3.10 0.98 -12.07
N VAL A 38 -2.65 0.86 -13.32
CA VAL A 38 -1.50 1.59 -13.84
C VAL A 38 -1.91 3.03 -14.09
N VAL A 39 -1.11 3.99 -13.61
CA VAL A 39 -1.33 5.43 -13.85
C VAL A 39 -0.27 6.04 -14.76
N ILE A 40 0.95 5.51 -14.74
CA ILE A 40 2.00 5.89 -15.67
C ILE A 40 2.64 4.60 -16.19
N LEU A 41 2.89 4.58 -17.50
CA LEU A 41 3.77 3.62 -18.14
C LEU A 41 4.37 4.34 -19.35
N ASP A 42 5.64 4.70 -19.26
CA ASP A 42 6.33 5.39 -20.35
C ASP A 42 7.18 4.43 -21.19
N SER A 43 7.66 4.93 -22.34
CA SER A 43 8.49 4.18 -23.27
C SER A 43 9.91 3.91 -22.76
N SER A 44 10.32 4.51 -21.64
CA SER A 44 11.59 4.22 -20.97
C SER A 44 11.50 3.08 -19.97
N GLY A 45 10.28 2.58 -19.72
CA GLY A 45 10.01 1.51 -18.76
C GLY A 45 9.67 2.01 -17.36
N ALA A 46 9.58 3.32 -17.12
CA ALA A 46 9.12 3.81 -15.82
C ALA A 46 7.61 3.62 -15.70
N ALA A 47 7.19 2.97 -14.63
CA ALA A 47 5.81 2.66 -14.36
C ALA A 47 5.39 3.16 -12.98
N GLN A 48 4.13 3.57 -12.87
CA GLN A 48 3.49 3.87 -11.60
C GLN A 48 2.16 3.14 -11.51
N VAL A 49 1.94 2.49 -10.38
CA VAL A 49 0.72 1.75 -10.08
C VAL A 49 0.13 2.27 -8.77
N ILE A 50 -1.20 2.42 -8.77
CA ILE A 50 -1.96 2.69 -7.56
C ILE A 50 -2.33 1.36 -6.91
N PHE A 51 -2.13 1.30 -5.60
CA PHE A 51 -2.54 0.22 -4.73
C PHE A 51 -3.66 0.68 -3.80
N ASP A 52 -4.68 -0.17 -3.68
CA ASP A 52 -5.64 -0.10 -2.58
C ASP A 52 -5.02 -0.77 -1.36
N VAL A 53 -5.01 -0.05 -0.23
CA VAL A 53 -4.35 -0.47 1.00
C VAL A 53 -5.39 -0.65 2.10
N SER A 54 -5.58 -1.90 2.51
CA SER A 54 -6.43 -2.24 3.64
C SER A 54 -5.56 -2.52 4.87
N VAL A 55 -5.91 -1.93 5.99
CA VAL A 55 -5.30 -2.21 7.30
C VAL A 55 -6.32 -3.00 8.11
N ASP A 56 -5.89 -4.08 8.74
CA ASP A 56 -6.78 -4.89 9.57
C ASP A 56 -7.46 -4.05 10.66
N GLY A 57 -8.78 -4.21 10.81
CA GLY A 57 -9.62 -3.40 11.68
C GLY A 57 -9.95 -1.98 11.19
N ALA A 58 -9.37 -1.50 10.08
CA ALA A 58 -9.73 -0.21 9.49
C ALA A 58 -10.88 -0.37 8.48
N LYS A 59 -11.89 0.52 8.57
CA LYS A 59 -13.00 0.55 7.61
C LYS A 59 -12.64 1.25 6.30
N THR A 60 -11.73 2.21 6.37
CA THR A 60 -11.35 3.02 5.20
C THR A 60 -10.19 2.36 4.47
N ILE A 61 -10.36 2.15 3.17
CA ILE A 61 -9.29 1.71 2.27
C ILE A 61 -8.45 2.93 1.92
N GLY A 62 -7.14 2.83 2.14
CA GLY A 62 -6.17 3.84 1.75
C GLY A 62 -5.68 3.63 0.31
N THR A 63 -4.90 4.58 -0.18
CA THR A 63 -4.30 4.52 -1.50
C THR A 63 -2.80 4.73 -1.40
N TYR A 64 -2.02 3.92 -2.11
CA TYR A 64 -0.57 4.03 -2.18
C TYR A 64 -0.10 4.02 -3.62
N VAL A 65 0.68 5.04 -4.00
CA VAL A 65 1.30 5.12 -5.33
C VAL A 65 2.68 4.50 -5.23
N TYR A 66 2.96 3.52 -6.09
CA TYR A 66 4.25 2.87 -6.17
C TYR A 66 4.85 3.07 -7.56
N SER A 67 6.08 3.58 -7.59
CA SER A 67 6.88 3.78 -8.80
C SER A 67 7.93 2.68 -8.90
N PHE A 68 8.07 2.08 -10.08
CA PHE A 68 9.05 1.02 -10.34
C PHE A 68 9.46 1.01 -11.82
N GLU A 69 10.54 0.31 -12.13
CA GLU A 69 10.91 0.01 -13.52
C GLU A 69 10.18 -1.25 -13.96
N TYR A 70 9.35 -1.12 -15.00
CA TYR A 70 8.63 -2.22 -15.62
C TYR A 70 9.51 -2.95 -16.64
N SER A 71 9.56 -4.26 -16.54
CA SER A 71 10.37 -5.15 -17.38
C SER A 71 10.00 -5.11 -18.87
N GLY A 72 8.83 -4.56 -19.21
CA GLY A 72 8.28 -4.61 -20.56
C GLY A 72 7.55 -5.93 -20.88
N THR A 73 7.49 -6.86 -19.94
CA THR A 73 6.90 -8.19 -20.15
C THR A 73 5.82 -8.53 -19.13
N GLY A 74 4.71 -9.11 -19.59
CA GLY A 74 3.61 -9.53 -18.73
C GLY A 74 2.67 -8.39 -18.34
N SER A 75 2.20 -8.40 -17.10
CA SER A 75 1.26 -7.41 -16.56
C SER A 75 1.99 -6.45 -15.61
N PRO A 76 2.01 -5.12 -15.86
CA PRO A 76 2.58 -4.15 -14.94
C PRO A 76 1.95 -4.18 -13.55
N ILE A 77 0.69 -4.59 -13.45
CA ILE A 77 -0.04 -4.74 -12.18
C ILE A 77 0.59 -5.86 -11.34
N GLU A 78 0.80 -7.04 -11.94
CA GLU A 78 1.37 -8.20 -11.24
C GLU A 78 2.84 -7.97 -10.90
N GLU A 79 3.57 -7.30 -11.79
CA GLU A 79 4.97 -6.97 -11.55
C GLU A 79 5.12 -5.94 -10.42
N ALA A 80 4.25 -4.93 -10.37
CA ALA A 80 4.21 -3.98 -9.26
C ALA A 80 3.94 -4.68 -7.92
N GLU A 81 3.01 -5.64 -7.88
CA GLU A 81 2.71 -6.40 -6.66
C GLU A 81 3.90 -7.21 -6.17
N ARG A 82 4.60 -7.89 -7.09
CA ARG A 82 5.82 -8.64 -6.76
C ARG A 82 6.95 -7.73 -6.31
N SER A 83 7.18 -6.64 -7.03
CA SER A 83 8.25 -5.69 -6.75
C SER A 83 8.05 -5.01 -5.39
N LEU A 84 6.84 -4.49 -5.13
CA LEU A 84 6.50 -3.86 -3.86
C LEU A 84 6.49 -4.88 -2.71
N GLY A 85 5.95 -6.07 -2.94
CA GLY A 85 5.96 -7.15 -1.95
C GLY A 85 7.37 -7.53 -1.51
N ASN A 86 8.29 -7.68 -2.47
CA ASN A 86 9.70 -7.95 -2.17
C ASN A 86 10.39 -6.77 -1.46
N ALA A 87 10.11 -5.53 -1.89
CA ALA A 87 10.69 -4.33 -1.30
C ALA A 87 10.25 -4.11 0.16
N LEU A 88 9.08 -4.60 0.54
CA LEU A 88 8.53 -4.48 1.90
C LEU A 88 8.79 -5.71 2.79
N ALA A 89 9.29 -6.81 2.21
CA ALA A 89 9.62 -8.03 2.94
C ALA A 89 11.08 -8.08 3.42
N GLY A 90 11.94 -7.20 2.90
CA GLY A 90 13.34 -7.01 3.34
C GLY A 90 13.49 -5.94 4.41
#